data_AF-A0A956WGV0-F1
#
_entry.id   AF-A0A956WGV0-F1
#
_cell.length_a   1.000
_cell.length_b   1.000
_cell.length_c   1.000
_cell.angle_alpha   90.00
_cell.angle_beta   90.00
_cell.angle_gamma   90.00
#
_symmetry.space_group_name_H-M   'P 1'
#
loop_
_entity.id
_entity.type
_entity.pdbx_description
1 polymer ?
#
loop_
_entity_poly.entity_id
_entity_poly.type
_entity_poly.pdbx_seq_one_letter_code
_entity_poly.pdbx_strand_id
1 'polypeptide(L)'
;DASTVVDLSLPTLEAQQELNAQLTAQLTEYIRDIEPEGVTVSVGGEIGEVGLRNSTVEDLRAFMTQYEAQLGDRASKAGKVIEGISKISVQTGTSHGGVVLPDGSIADVAVDFDTLRDLSDAARKDYGMGGAVQHGASTLPETAFGKFAEAGAVEVHLATAFQSMIYDHPAFPEALRDEIYAYLTANHSDERKAGQTDAQFFYGARKRGIGPFKRQMWDMPVETRDAIAASLEETFGQLMQRLRVAGSAGIVDKVLERVNVPAPIPASLVAALKGEVVEAGGAEAAIEEVEGE
;
A
#
# COMPACT_ATOMS: atom_id res chain seq x y z
N ASP A 1 -7.96 -3.82 1.54
CA ASP A 1 -8.65 -2.81 0.72
C ASP A 1 -9.93 -3.45 0.21
N ALA A 2 -11.08 -2.89 0.59
CA ALA A 2 -12.40 -3.31 0.11
C ALA A 2 -13.08 -2.16 -0.67
N SER A 3 -12.33 -1.12 -1.04
CA SER A 3 -12.86 0.01 -1.80
C SER A 3 -13.21 -0.36 -3.25
N THR A 4 -12.59 -1.43 -3.78
CA THR A 4 -12.87 -1.93 -5.14
C THR A 4 -14.26 -2.55 -5.29
N VAL A 5 -14.97 -2.84 -4.19
CA VAL A 5 -16.34 -3.36 -4.23
C VAL A 5 -17.40 -2.26 -4.07
N VAL A 6 -16.99 -0.99 -4.09
CA VAL A 6 -17.91 0.15 -4.05
C VAL A 6 -18.69 0.24 -5.37
N ASP A 7 -20.01 0.14 -5.29
CA ASP A 7 -20.88 0.20 -6.48
C ASP A 7 -21.50 1.58 -6.62
N LEU A 8 -20.90 2.43 -7.47
CA LEU A 8 -21.37 3.79 -7.74
C LEU A 8 -22.72 3.87 -8.48
N SER A 9 -23.27 2.74 -8.96
CA SER A 9 -24.59 2.71 -9.61
C SER A 9 -25.75 2.78 -8.62
N LEU A 10 -25.48 2.53 -7.33
CA LEU A 10 -26.49 2.55 -6.27
C LEU A 10 -26.95 3.98 -5.93
N PRO A 11 -28.21 4.15 -5.50
CA PRO A 11 -28.88 5.45 -5.46
C PRO A 11 -28.43 6.39 -4.34
N THR A 12 -27.78 5.89 -3.28
CA THR A 12 -27.30 6.69 -2.15
C THR A 12 -25.88 6.32 -1.80
N LEU A 13 -25.10 7.27 -1.26
CA LEU A 13 -23.70 7.04 -0.89
C LEU A 13 -23.56 5.89 0.13
N GLU A 14 -24.50 5.77 1.06
CA GLU A 14 -24.52 4.69 2.03
C GLU A 14 -24.71 3.32 1.37
N ALA A 15 -25.57 3.23 0.35
CA ALA A 15 -25.77 2.00 -0.40
C ALA A 15 -24.51 1.66 -1.22
N GLN A 16 -23.87 2.66 -1.84
CA GLN A 16 -22.61 2.49 -2.58
C GLN A 16 -21.50 1.91 -1.67
N GLN A 17 -21.48 2.30 -0.39
CA GLN A 17 -20.44 1.90 0.58
C GLN A 17 -20.80 0.66 1.43
N GLU A 18 -22.03 0.15 1.37
CA GLU A 18 -22.52 -0.88 2.30
C GLU A 18 -21.64 -2.13 2.31
N LEU A 19 -21.31 -2.67 1.13
CA LEU A 19 -20.49 -3.88 1.02
C LEU A 19 -19.04 -3.61 1.46
N ASN A 20 -18.46 -2.47 1.08
CA ASN A 20 -17.13 -2.05 1.53
C ASN A 20 -17.06 -1.98 3.07
N ALA A 21 -18.04 -1.32 3.69
CA ALA A 21 -18.12 -1.19 5.14
C ALA A 21 -18.32 -2.54 5.83
N GLN A 22 -19.18 -3.42 5.30
CA GLN A 22 -19.43 -4.76 5.83
C GLN A 22 -18.17 -5.63 5.83
N LEU A 23 -17.46 -5.68 4.69
CA LEU A 23 -16.22 -6.44 4.56
C LEU A 23 -15.10 -5.84 5.43
N THR A 24 -14.99 -4.52 5.48
CA THR A 24 -14.02 -3.85 6.33
C THR A 24 -14.27 -4.13 7.81
N ALA A 25 -15.53 -4.14 8.27
CA ALA A 25 -15.88 -4.51 9.64
C ALA A 25 -15.57 -5.99 9.94
N GLN A 26 -15.81 -6.89 8.99
CA GLN A 26 -15.45 -8.31 9.12
C GLN A 26 -13.94 -8.51 9.28
N LEU A 27 -13.15 -7.85 8.42
CA LEU A 27 -11.70 -7.90 8.48
C LEU A 27 -11.17 -7.25 9.76
N THR A 28 -11.80 -6.16 10.21
CA THR A 28 -11.45 -5.52 11.48
C THR A 28 -11.64 -6.51 12.64
N GLU A 29 -12.80 -7.16 12.74
CA GLU A 29 -13.07 -8.17 13.78
C GLU A 29 -12.04 -9.30 13.73
N TYR A 30 -11.77 -9.85 12.54
CA TYR A 30 -10.76 -10.89 12.37
C TYR A 30 -9.37 -10.44 12.83
N ILE A 31 -8.94 -9.22 12.48
CA ILE A 31 -7.66 -8.67 12.93
C ILE A 31 -7.62 -8.57 14.46
N ARG A 32 -8.71 -8.12 15.10
CA ARG A 32 -8.80 -8.07 16.57
C ARG A 32 -8.78 -9.44 17.23
N ASP A 33 -9.21 -10.50 16.54
CA ASP A 33 -9.14 -11.87 17.06
C ASP A 33 -7.72 -12.45 17.05
N ILE A 34 -6.87 -11.99 16.13
CA ILE A 34 -5.53 -12.54 15.93
C ILE A 34 -4.42 -11.57 16.35
N GLU A 35 -4.75 -10.36 16.81
CA GLU A 35 -3.75 -9.39 17.24
C GLU A 35 -3.00 -9.88 18.49
N PRO A 36 -1.68 -9.68 18.58
CA PRO A 36 -0.91 -10.12 19.74
C PRO A 36 -1.36 -9.40 21.02
N GLU A 37 -1.33 -10.11 22.16
CA GLU A 37 -1.60 -9.51 23.45
C GLU A 37 -0.68 -8.30 23.72
N GLY A 38 -1.26 -7.19 24.15
CA GLY A 38 -0.54 -5.93 24.40
C GLY A 38 -0.22 -5.11 23.14
N VAL A 39 -0.59 -5.57 21.94
CA VAL A 39 -0.39 -4.84 20.68
C VAL A 39 -1.72 -4.53 20.02
N THR A 40 -2.04 -3.25 19.89
CA THR A 40 -3.17 -2.81 19.06
C THR A 40 -2.69 -2.62 17.63
N VAL A 41 -3.19 -3.45 16.71
CA VAL A 41 -2.86 -3.31 15.28
C VAL A 41 -3.57 -2.07 14.72
N SER A 42 -2.84 -1.22 13.98
CA SER A 42 -3.44 -0.11 13.24
C SER A 42 -4.17 -0.65 12.01
N VAL A 43 -5.49 -0.50 11.98
CA VAL A 43 -6.35 -0.91 10.87
C VAL A 43 -6.74 0.32 10.06
N GLY A 44 -6.57 0.26 8.75
CA GLY A 44 -7.04 1.29 7.82
C GLY A 44 -8.30 0.83 7.09
N GLY A 45 -9.27 1.74 6.93
CA GLY A 45 -10.32 1.60 5.91
C GLY A 45 -9.92 2.33 4.63
N GLU A 46 -10.70 2.18 3.57
CA GLU A 46 -10.48 2.91 2.31
C GLU A 46 -11.82 3.32 1.69
N ILE A 47 -11.88 4.56 1.20
CA ILE A 47 -13.02 5.11 0.46
C ILE A 47 -12.60 5.66 -0.89
N GLY A 48 -13.49 5.49 -1.87
CA GLY A 48 -13.26 5.90 -3.25
C GLY A 48 -12.34 4.89 -3.95
N GLU A 49 -12.68 4.59 -5.20
CA GLU A 49 -11.82 3.75 -6.03
C GLU A 49 -10.70 4.59 -6.64
N VAL A 50 -9.47 4.15 -6.44
CA VAL A 50 -8.29 4.82 -7.00
C VAL A 50 -8.39 4.82 -8.53
N GLY A 51 -8.30 6.00 -9.13
CA GLY A 51 -8.37 6.22 -10.58
C GLY A 51 -9.72 6.73 -11.10
N LEU A 52 -10.76 6.80 -10.26
CA LEU A 52 -12.06 7.36 -10.65
C LEU A 52 -12.20 8.85 -10.28
N ARG A 53 -13.05 9.18 -9.31
CA ARG A 53 -13.28 10.55 -8.81
C ARG A 53 -12.64 10.74 -7.45
N ASN A 54 -12.39 12.00 -7.08
CA ASN A 54 -11.97 12.33 -5.73
C ASN A 54 -13.04 11.89 -4.72
N SER A 55 -12.58 11.35 -3.60
CA SER A 55 -13.44 11.08 -2.44
C SER A 55 -13.92 12.41 -1.84
N THR A 56 -15.10 12.41 -1.23
CA THR A 56 -15.63 13.57 -0.51
C THR A 56 -15.89 13.25 0.96
N VAL A 57 -16.09 14.28 1.79
CA VAL A 57 -16.45 14.09 3.20
C VAL A 57 -17.78 13.34 3.34
N GLU A 58 -18.69 13.48 2.38
CA GLU A 58 -19.92 12.72 2.31
C GLU A 58 -19.67 11.22 2.04
N ASP A 59 -18.70 10.88 1.17
CA ASP A 59 -18.30 9.47 0.99
C ASP A 59 -17.76 8.87 2.30
N LEU A 60 -16.93 9.62 3.02
CA LEU A 60 -16.41 9.21 4.33
C LEU A 60 -17.54 9.00 5.34
N ARG A 61 -18.49 9.94 5.42
CA ARG A 61 -19.62 9.85 6.34
C ARG A 61 -20.53 8.66 6.03
N ALA A 62 -20.80 8.43 4.75
CA ALA A 62 -21.59 7.30 4.30
C ALA A 62 -20.92 5.96 4.67
N PHE A 63 -19.62 5.84 4.40
CA PHE A 63 -18.83 4.68 4.79
C PHE A 63 -18.83 4.47 6.30
N MET A 64 -18.52 5.50 7.08
CA MET A 64 -18.44 5.38 8.55
C MET A 64 -19.79 5.05 9.18
N THR A 65 -20.89 5.60 8.66
CA THR A 65 -22.25 5.26 9.13
C THR A 65 -22.53 3.77 8.99
N GLN A 66 -22.20 3.19 7.85
CA GLN A 66 -22.35 1.75 7.62
C GLN A 66 -21.35 0.94 8.45
N TYR A 67 -20.09 1.37 8.50
CA TYR A 67 -19.01 0.66 9.19
C TYR A 67 -19.27 0.56 10.70
N GLU A 68 -19.65 1.66 11.35
CA GLU A 68 -19.95 1.68 12.79
C GLU A 68 -21.18 0.82 13.13
N ALA A 69 -22.20 0.81 12.28
CA ALA A 69 -23.37 -0.05 12.45
C ALA A 69 -22.99 -1.54 12.35
N GLN A 70 -22.19 -1.91 11.35
CA GLN A 70 -21.70 -3.28 11.16
C GLN A 70 -20.79 -3.72 12.31
N LEU A 71 -19.88 -2.85 12.75
CA LEU A 71 -18.98 -3.13 13.86
C LEU A 71 -19.75 -3.26 15.19
N GLY A 72 -20.77 -2.41 15.40
CA GLY A 72 -21.64 -2.46 16.59
C GLY A 72 -22.49 -3.73 16.68
N ASP A 73 -23.02 -4.21 15.55
CA ASP A 73 -23.73 -5.48 15.48
C ASP A 73 -22.79 -6.67 15.79
N ARG A 74 -21.59 -6.67 15.21
CA ARG A 74 -20.55 -7.68 15.50
C ARG A 74 -20.13 -7.67 16.97
N ALA A 75 -19.83 -6.49 17.51
CA ALA A 75 -19.50 -6.31 18.93
C ALA A 75 -20.59 -6.84 19.85
N SER A 76 -21.86 -6.55 19.53
CA SER A 76 -23.02 -7.02 20.29
C SER A 76 -23.17 -8.55 20.23
N LYS A 77 -22.96 -9.16 19.06
CA LYS A 77 -23.01 -10.61 18.87
C LYS A 77 -21.85 -11.34 19.56
N ALA A 78 -20.66 -10.77 19.53
CA ALA A 78 -19.46 -11.32 20.15
C ALA A 78 -19.40 -11.05 21.66
N GLY A 79 -20.22 -10.15 22.19
CA GLY A 79 -20.22 -9.77 23.61
C GLY A 79 -18.92 -9.08 24.04
N LYS A 80 -18.24 -8.38 23.12
CA LYS A 80 -16.97 -7.68 23.35
C LYS A 80 -16.94 -6.35 22.61
N VAL A 81 -16.13 -5.41 23.11
CA VAL A 81 -15.80 -4.21 22.35
C VAL A 81 -14.84 -4.59 21.23
N ILE A 82 -15.11 -4.08 20.02
CA ILE A 82 -14.23 -4.25 18.86
C ILE A 82 -13.69 -2.86 18.51
N GLU A 83 -12.39 -2.66 18.70
CA GLU A 83 -11.72 -1.41 18.33
C GLU A 83 -11.72 -1.24 16.81
N GLY A 84 -12.15 -0.06 16.34
CA GLY A 84 -12.38 0.21 14.91
C GLY A 84 -11.11 0.52 14.11
N ILE A 85 -11.31 1.11 12.93
CA ILE A 85 -10.23 1.64 12.10
C ILE A 85 -9.61 2.89 12.72
N SER A 86 -8.30 3.07 12.53
CA SER A 86 -7.54 4.20 13.05
C SER A 86 -7.17 5.25 12.00
N LYS A 87 -7.40 4.96 10.72
CA LYS A 87 -7.00 5.78 9.57
C LYS A 87 -7.85 5.42 8.34
N ILE A 88 -7.93 6.33 7.37
CA ILE A 88 -8.72 6.13 6.16
C ILE A 88 -7.93 6.50 4.90
N SER A 89 -7.81 5.57 3.96
CA SER A 89 -7.28 5.84 2.63
C SER A 89 -8.32 6.54 1.77
N VAL A 90 -7.88 7.54 1.00
CA VAL A 90 -8.74 8.43 0.22
C VAL A 90 -8.19 8.65 -1.18
N GLN A 91 -9.08 8.92 -2.14
CA GLN A 91 -8.71 9.24 -3.50
C GLN A 91 -8.71 10.76 -3.72
N THR A 92 -7.57 11.29 -4.18
CA THR A 92 -7.30 12.75 -4.31
C THR A 92 -6.80 13.12 -5.71
N GLY A 93 -7.19 12.35 -6.72
CA GLY A 93 -6.84 12.58 -8.13
C GLY A 93 -5.58 11.84 -8.56
N THR A 94 -5.01 11.00 -7.70
CA THR A 94 -3.81 10.21 -7.98
C THR A 94 -4.13 8.90 -8.67
N SER A 95 -3.14 8.33 -9.36
CA SER A 95 -3.16 6.94 -9.83
C SER A 95 -1.96 6.18 -9.26
N HIS A 96 -2.13 4.89 -8.95
CA HIS A 96 -1.00 4.08 -8.49
C HIS A 96 0.08 4.01 -9.59
N GLY A 97 1.32 4.35 -9.23
CA GLY A 97 2.46 4.34 -10.14
C GLY A 97 2.55 5.51 -11.12
N GLY A 98 1.56 6.42 -11.13
CA GLY A 98 1.48 7.55 -12.07
C GLY A 98 1.36 7.13 -13.53
N VAL A 99 1.49 8.10 -14.44
CA VAL A 99 1.28 7.90 -15.88
C VAL A 99 2.62 8.02 -16.61
N VAL A 100 3.05 6.93 -17.25
CA VAL A 100 4.26 6.95 -18.10
C VAL A 100 3.90 7.43 -19.49
N LEU A 101 4.59 8.46 -19.97
CA LEU A 101 4.47 9.00 -21.31
C LEU A 101 5.18 8.09 -22.34
N PRO A 102 4.86 8.18 -23.64
CA PRO A 102 5.47 7.32 -24.65
C PRO A 102 7.00 7.37 -24.72
N ASP A 103 7.59 8.49 -24.29
CA ASP A 103 9.05 8.69 -24.20
C ASP A 103 9.70 8.10 -22.93
N GLY A 104 8.90 7.46 -22.06
CA GLY A 104 9.36 6.88 -20.80
C GLY A 104 9.42 7.86 -19.63
N SER A 105 9.13 9.15 -19.84
CA SER A 105 9.01 10.12 -18.74
C SER A 105 7.71 9.94 -17.96
N ILE A 106 7.66 10.49 -16.75
CA ILE A 106 6.49 10.41 -15.89
C ILE A 106 5.69 11.71 -16.00
N ALA A 107 4.39 11.60 -16.28
CA ALA A 107 3.50 12.74 -16.34
C ALA A 107 3.31 13.37 -14.95
N ASP A 108 3.22 14.69 -14.92
CA ASP A 108 2.85 15.43 -13.73
C ASP A 108 1.42 15.05 -13.31
N VAL A 109 1.29 14.50 -12.09
CA VAL A 109 -0.01 14.24 -11.46
C VAL A 109 -0.19 15.25 -10.34
N ALA A 110 -1.37 15.87 -10.28
CA ALA A 110 -1.71 16.79 -9.20
C ALA A 110 -2.49 16.05 -8.11
N VAL A 111 -1.96 16.08 -6.88
CA VAL A 111 -2.74 15.72 -5.69
C VAL A 111 -3.63 16.89 -5.33
N ASP A 112 -4.90 16.61 -5.08
CA ASP A 112 -5.81 17.54 -4.44
C ASP A 112 -5.58 17.56 -2.92
N PHE A 113 -4.66 18.43 -2.49
CA PHE A 113 -4.32 18.62 -1.08
C PHE A 113 -5.44 19.25 -0.26
N ASP A 114 -6.39 19.95 -0.89
CA ASP A 114 -7.54 20.50 -0.18
C ASP A 114 -8.52 19.38 0.17
N THR A 115 -8.82 18.50 -0.79
CA THR A 115 -9.60 17.27 -0.53
C THR A 115 -8.94 16.41 0.55
N LEU A 116 -7.62 16.20 0.47
CA LEU A 116 -6.88 15.43 1.48
C LEU A 116 -7.01 16.03 2.88
N ARG A 117 -6.89 17.36 2.98
CA ARG A 117 -7.01 18.08 4.25
C ARG A 117 -8.42 17.98 4.82
N ASP A 118 -9.43 18.20 4.00
CA ASP A 118 -10.83 18.18 4.46
C ASP A 118 -11.24 16.78 4.94
N LEU A 119 -10.81 15.74 4.24
CA LEU A 119 -11.03 14.34 4.64
C LEU A 119 -10.24 13.97 5.90
N SER A 120 -8.98 14.38 5.99
CA SER A 120 -8.17 14.12 7.18
C SER A 120 -8.74 14.82 8.42
N ASP A 121 -9.23 16.04 8.26
CA ASP A 121 -9.87 16.80 9.34
C ASP A 121 -11.18 16.14 9.78
N ALA A 122 -12.02 15.72 8.83
CA ALA A 122 -13.26 15.00 9.14
C ALA A 122 -12.98 13.67 9.86
N ALA A 123 -12.01 12.88 9.38
CA ALA A 123 -11.62 11.63 10.02
C ALA A 123 -11.22 11.82 11.50
N ARG A 124 -10.49 12.91 11.79
CA ARG A 124 -10.03 13.22 13.15
C ARG A 124 -11.15 13.76 14.04
N LYS A 125 -11.90 14.75 13.55
CA LYS A 125 -12.89 15.50 14.36
C LYS A 125 -14.16 14.70 14.57
N ASP A 126 -14.63 14.01 13.55
CA ASP A 126 -15.93 13.35 13.57
C ASP A 126 -15.82 11.91 14.10
N TYR A 127 -14.67 11.25 13.92
CA TYR A 127 -14.51 9.81 14.20
C TYR A 127 -13.31 9.44 15.09
N GLY A 128 -12.51 10.42 15.54
CA GLY A 128 -11.35 10.15 16.42
C GLY A 128 -10.21 9.36 15.76
N MET A 129 -10.20 9.21 14.44
CA MET A 129 -9.11 8.58 13.71
C MET A 129 -7.85 9.45 13.72
N GLY A 130 -6.70 8.87 13.34
CA GLY A 130 -5.45 9.60 13.18
C GLY A 130 -5.48 10.61 12.02
N GLY A 131 -6.15 10.27 10.92
CA GLY A 131 -6.28 11.12 9.73
C GLY A 131 -6.35 10.31 8.43
N ALA A 132 -6.20 11.00 7.31
CA ALA A 132 -6.23 10.39 5.99
C ALA A 132 -4.88 9.78 5.58
N VAL A 133 -4.94 8.77 4.72
CA VAL A 133 -3.82 8.07 4.09
C VAL A 133 -3.81 8.40 2.60
N GLN A 134 -2.65 8.77 2.07
CA GLN A 134 -2.48 9.05 0.65
C GLN A 134 -1.90 7.84 -0.09
N HIS A 135 -2.57 7.42 -1.16
CA HIS A 135 -2.07 6.44 -2.12
C HIS A 135 -1.39 7.12 -3.33
N GLY A 136 -0.61 6.38 -4.12
CA GLY A 136 -0.18 6.84 -5.45
C GLY A 136 0.71 8.10 -5.48
N ALA A 137 1.46 8.39 -4.41
CA ALA A 137 2.28 9.61 -4.32
C ALA A 137 3.68 9.48 -4.97
N SER A 138 4.02 8.31 -5.53
CA SER A 138 5.39 7.99 -5.97
C SER A 138 5.91 8.86 -7.12
N THR A 139 5.03 9.45 -7.92
CA THR A 139 5.43 10.23 -9.11
C THR A 139 5.45 11.74 -8.87
N LEU A 140 5.22 12.18 -7.64
CA LEU A 140 5.23 13.59 -7.30
C LEU A 140 6.66 14.12 -7.14
N PRO A 141 6.90 15.40 -7.47
CA PRO A 141 8.17 16.01 -7.16
C PRO A 141 8.40 15.99 -5.65
N GLU A 142 9.66 15.78 -5.24
CA GLU A 142 10.06 15.74 -3.82
C GLU A 142 9.59 16.99 -3.05
N THR A 143 9.52 18.14 -3.72
CA THR A 143 9.03 19.41 -3.16
C THR A 143 7.56 19.40 -2.74
N ALA A 144 6.75 18.48 -3.25
CA ALA A 144 5.36 18.33 -2.86
C ALA A 144 5.18 17.58 -1.53
N PHE A 145 6.17 16.80 -1.08
CA PHE A 145 5.98 15.88 0.07
C PHE A 145 5.72 16.59 1.40
N GLY A 146 6.22 17.82 1.57
CA GLY A 146 5.90 18.62 2.76
C GLY A 146 4.41 18.94 2.90
N LYS A 147 3.70 19.01 1.78
CA LYS A 147 2.26 19.33 1.76
C LYS A 147 1.41 18.21 2.33
N PHE A 148 1.85 16.96 2.32
CA PHE A 148 1.12 15.86 2.97
C PHE A 148 1.00 16.06 4.47
N ALA A 149 2.11 16.41 5.12
CA ALA A 149 2.11 16.71 6.54
C ALA A 149 1.29 17.98 6.87
N GLU A 150 1.30 18.98 6.00
CA GLU A 150 0.48 20.20 6.14
C GLU A 150 -1.02 19.93 5.95
N ALA A 151 -1.38 19.00 5.05
CA ALA A 151 -2.74 18.53 4.84
C ALA A 151 -3.19 17.52 5.91
N GLY A 152 -2.36 17.21 6.91
CA GLY A 152 -2.73 16.32 8.01
C GLY A 152 -2.70 14.83 7.70
N ALA A 153 -2.17 14.42 6.55
CA ALA A 153 -2.01 13.01 6.21
C ALA A 153 -1.14 12.30 7.25
N VAL A 154 -1.58 11.12 7.67
CA VAL A 154 -0.87 10.30 8.67
C VAL A 154 -0.02 9.21 8.05
N GLU A 155 -0.23 8.91 6.77
CA GLU A 155 0.49 7.88 6.04
C GLU A 155 0.49 8.20 4.55
N VAL A 156 1.59 7.90 3.87
CA VAL A 156 1.75 8.10 2.42
C VAL A 156 2.40 6.85 1.84
N HIS A 157 1.74 6.22 0.87
CA HIS A 157 2.24 5.00 0.25
C HIS A 157 3.12 5.30 -0.95
N LEU A 158 4.32 4.73 -0.93
CA LEU A 158 5.33 4.88 -1.95
C LEU A 158 5.90 3.50 -2.31
N ALA A 159 5.93 3.19 -3.61
CA ALA A 159 6.43 1.90 -4.07
C ALA A 159 7.12 2.04 -5.43
N THR A 160 6.36 2.46 -6.45
CA THR A 160 6.82 2.41 -7.85
C THR A 160 8.10 3.20 -8.09
N ALA A 161 8.26 4.38 -7.47
CA ALA A 161 9.47 5.17 -7.65
C ALA A 161 10.72 4.49 -7.06
N PHE A 162 10.61 3.86 -5.89
CA PHE A 162 11.73 3.10 -5.32
C PHE A 162 12.05 1.86 -6.14
N GLN A 163 11.02 1.22 -6.68
CA GLN A 163 11.24 0.15 -7.64
C GLN A 163 11.98 0.65 -8.88
N SER A 164 11.60 1.81 -9.44
CA SER A 164 12.36 2.46 -10.52
C SER A 164 13.81 2.65 -10.13
N MET A 165 14.04 3.26 -8.98
CA MET A 165 15.40 3.54 -8.50
C MET A 165 16.26 2.29 -8.44
N ILE A 166 15.70 1.13 -8.09
CA ILE A 166 16.45 -0.15 -8.08
C ILE A 166 16.77 -0.62 -9.50
N TYR A 167 15.77 -0.74 -10.37
CA TYR A 167 15.94 -1.27 -11.74
C TYR A 167 16.81 -0.37 -12.62
N ASP A 168 16.69 0.94 -12.41
CA ASP A 168 17.33 1.98 -13.22
C ASP A 168 18.68 2.41 -12.60
N HIS A 169 19.07 1.85 -11.45
CA HIS A 169 20.35 2.15 -10.81
C HIS A 169 21.54 1.74 -11.70
N PRO A 170 22.58 2.57 -11.87
CA PRO A 170 23.75 2.22 -12.68
C PRO A 170 24.49 0.95 -12.23
N ALA A 171 24.39 0.60 -10.94
CA ALA A 171 24.98 -0.64 -10.41
C ALA A 171 24.10 -1.89 -10.62
N PHE A 172 22.83 -1.73 -11.02
CA PHE A 172 21.95 -2.87 -11.27
C PHE A 172 22.43 -3.64 -12.51
N PRO A 173 22.64 -4.96 -12.44
CA PRO A 173 23.19 -5.71 -13.57
C PRO A 173 22.25 -5.69 -14.79
N GLU A 174 22.73 -5.13 -15.90
CA GLU A 174 21.97 -5.04 -17.16
C GLU A 174 21.49 -6.41 -17.63
N ALA A 175 22.35 -7.43 -17.59
CA ALA A 175 21.98 -8.79 -17.97
C ALA A 175 20.80 -9.35 -17.14
N LEU A 176 20.74 -9.03 -15.84
CA LEU A 176 19.63 -9.45 -14.98
C LEU A 176 18.35 -8.68 -15.32
N ARG A 177 18.44 -7.39 -15.60
CA ARG A 177 17.30 -6.58 -16.05
C ARG A 177 16.73 -7.15 -17.36
N ASP A 178 17.59 -7.47 -18.31
CA ASP A 178 17.19 -8.03 -19.60
C ASP A 178 16.52 -9.40 -19.44
N GLU A 179 17.03 -10.25 -18.56
CA GLU A 179 16.42 -11.55 -18.23
C GLU A 179 15.03 -11.37 -17.61
N ILE A 180 14.88 -10.41 -16.69
CA ILE A 180 13.58 -10.04 -16.11
C ILE A 180 12.63 -9.56 -17.21
N TYR A 181 13.07 -8.68 -18.11
CA TYR A 181 12.21 -8.14 -19.18
C TYR A 181 11.81 -9.21 -20.20
N ALA A 182 12.70 -10.16 -20.50
CA ALA A 182 12.36 -11.33 -21.30
C ALA A 182 11.29 -12.19 -20.61
N TYR A 183 11.44 -12.45 -19.31
CA TYR A 183 10.42 -13.15 -18.52
C TYR A 183 9.06 -12.44 -18.53
N LEU A 184 9.04 -11.12 -18.32
CA LEU A 184 7.80 -10.33 -18.33
C LEU A 184 7.12 -10.36 -19.69
N THR A 185 7.90 -10.31 -20.77
CA THR A 185 7.37 -10.41 -22.14
C THR A 185 6.74 -11.77 -22.40
N ALA A 186 7.32 -12.85 -21.85
CA ALA A 186 6.83 -14.20 -22.05
C ALA A 186 5.64 -14.58 -21.16
N ASN A 187 5.56 -14.04 -19.93
CA ASN A 187 4.62 -14.50 -18.89
C ASN A 187 3.59 -13.47 -18.46
N HIS A 188 3.76 -12.20 -18.83
CA HIS A 188 2.88 -11.09 -18.43
C HIS A 188 2.53 -10.17 -19.61
N SER A 189 2.54 -10.70 -20.84
CA SER A 189 2.18 -9.94 -22.05
C SER A 189 0.72 -9.50 -22.07
N ASP A 190 -0.14 -10.19 -21.33
CA ASP A 190 -1.55 -9.86 -21.11
C ASP A 190 -1.73 -8.50 -20.41
N GLU A 191 -0.77 -8.07 -19.58
CA GLU A 191 -0.80 -6.73 -18.95
C GLU A 191 -0.47 -5.59 -19.95
N ARG A 192 0.01 -5.90 -21.16
CA ARG A 192 0.34 -4.88 -22.18
C ARG A 192 -0.94 -4.37 -22.84
N LYS A 193 -1.22 -3.07 -22.65
CA LYS A 193 -2.34 -2.40 -23.32
C LYS A 193 -2.02 -2.08 -24.78
N ALA A 194 -3.06 -2.03 -25.61
CA ALA A 194 -2.92 -1.68 -27.02
C ALA A 194 -2.24 -0.31 -27.18
N GLY A 195 -1.17 -0.26 -27.99
CA GLY A 195 -0.42 0.97 -28.26
C GLY A 195 0.61 1.38 -27.20
N GLN A 196 0.80 0.61 -26.12
CA GLN A 196 1.89 0.89 -25.17
C GLN A 196 3.27 0.61 -25.76
N THR A 197 4.22 1.50 -25.46
CA THR A 197 5.64 1.28 -25.73
C THR A 197 6.23 0.27 -24.74
N ASP A 198 7.41 -0.26 -25.07
CA ASP A 198 8.13 -1.17 -24.16
C ASP A 198 8.45 -0.50 -22.82
N ALA A 199 8.82 0.78 -22.83
CA ALA A 199 9.06 1.56 -21.62
C ALA A 199 7.81 1.62 -20.73
N GLN A 200 6.64 1.91 -21.30
CA GLN A 200 5.38 1.96 -20.57
C GLN A 200 4.98 0.58 -20.02
N PHE A 201 5.16 -0.46 -20.82
CA PHE A 201 4.88 -1.84 -20.40
C PHE A 201 5.77 -2.27 -19.24
N PHE A 202 7.10 -2.19 -19.40
CA PHE A 202 8.03 -2.66 -18.37
C PHE A 202 7.96 -1.85 -17.08
N TYR A 203 7.67 -0.55 -17.15
CA TYR A 203 7.50 0.29 -15.96
C TYR A 203 6.43 -0.27 -15.00
N GLY A 204 5.29 -0.71 -15.54
CA GLY A 204 4.19 -1.29 -14.77
C GLY A 204 4.39 -2.77 -14.44
N ALA A 205 4.88 -3.54 -15.41
CA ALA A 205 4.98 -5.00 -15.29
C ALA A 205 6.14 -5.46 -14.39
N ARG A 206 7.21 -4.67 -14.24
CA ARG A 206 8.43 -5.09 -13.49
C ARG A 206 8.21 -5.50 -12.05
N LYS A 207 7.10 -5.11 -11.40
CA LYS A 207 6.70 -5.63 -10.07
C LYS A 207 6.52 -7.15 -10.08
N ARG A 208 6.07 -7.72 -11.20
CA ARG A 208 5.94 -9.16 -11.40
C ARG A 208 7.29 -9.88 -11.49
N GLY A 209 8.37 -9.16 -11.80
CA GLY A 209 9.73 -9.70 -11.84
C GLY A 209 10.35 -9.95 -10.46
N ILE A 210 9.90 -9.24 -9.41
CA ILE A 210 10.52 -9.32 -8.08
C ILE A 210 10.43 -10.73 -7.49
N GLY A 211 9.29 -11.40 -7.63
CA GLY A 211 9.08 -12.75 -7.09
C GLY A 211 9.97 -13.81 -7.76
N PRO A 212 9.82 -14.02 -9.08
CA PRO A 212 10.60 -15.03 -9.83
C PRO A 212 12.11 -14.81 -9.77
N PHE A 213 12.57 -13.56 -9.67
CA PHE A 213 13.99 -13.21 -9.63
C PHE A 213 14.48 -12.84 -8.22
N LYS A 214 13.69 -13.11 -7.18
CA LYS A 214 14.00 -12.71 -5.80
C LYS A 214 15.40 -13.15 -5.39
N ARG A 215 15.77 -14.40 -5.70
CA ARG A 215 17.09 -14.94 -5.36
C ARG A 215 18.21 -14.23 -6.12
N GLN A 216 18.09 -14.05 -7.43
CA GLN A 216 19.08 -13.35 -8.25
C GLN A 216 19.29 -11.91 -7.77
N MET A 217 18.21 -11.22 -7.40
CA MET A 217 18.29 -9.87 -6.82
C MET A 217 18.95 -9.88 -5.44
N TRP A 218 18.66 -10.88 -4.59
CA TRP A 218 19.28 -10.99 -3.25
C TRP A 218 20.73 -11.44 -3.30
N ASP A 219 21.10 -12.28 -4.27
CA ASP A 219 22.44 -12.86 -4.43
C ASP A 219 23.37 -11.92 -5.26
N MET A 220 22.90 -10.73 -5.64
CA MET A 220 23.77 -9.70 -6.24
C MET A 220 24.99 -9.43 -5.34
N PRO A 221 26.15 -9.07 -5.93
CA PRO A 221 27.34 -8.71 -5.16
C PRO A 221 27.02 -7.69 -4.07
N VAL A 222 27.68 -7.83 -2.91
CA VAL A 222 27.44 -6.95 -1.75
C VAL A 222 27.62 -5.49 -2.15
N GLU A 223 28.66 -5.20 -2.92
CA GLU A 223 29.00 -3.87 -3.41
C GLU A 223 27.91 -3.29 -4.32
N THR A 224 27.26 -4.11 -5.14
CA THR A 224 26.11 -3.72 -5.95
C THR A 224 24.91 -3.37 -5.07
N ARG A 225 24.60 -4.22 -4.08
CA ARG A 225 23.47 -4.01 -3.16
C ARG A 225 23.70 -2.77 -2.30
N ASP A 226 24.91 -2.57 -1.81
CA ASP A 226 25.29 -1.42 -0.98
C ASP A 226 25.20 -0.11 -1.77
N ALA A 227 25.62 -0.10 -3.04
CA ALA A 227 25.49 1.08 -3.91
C ALA A 227 24.02 1.47 -4.12
N ILE A 228 23.15 0.49 -4.42
CA ILE A 228 21.70 0.71 -4.57
C ILE A 228 21.09 1.18 -3.24
N ALA A 229 21.46 0.54 -2.13
CA ALA A 229 20.97 0.87 -0.80
C ALA A 229 21.33 2.30 -0.39
N ALA A 230 22.55 2.77 -0.71
CA ALA A 230 22.96 4.14 -0.42
C ALA A 230 22.09 5.19 -1.14
N SER A 231 21.77 4.99 -2.43
CA SER A 231 20.87 5.89 -3.16
C SER A 231 19.43 5.86 -2.64
N LEU A 232 18.95 4.69 -2.22
CA LEU A 232 17.64 4.57 -1.55
C LEU A 232 17.64 5.27 -0.19
N GLU A 233 18.68 5.09 0.61
CA GLU A 233 18.82 5.71 1.93
C GLU A 233 18.81 7.24 1.85
N GLU A 234 19.55 7.82 0.90
CA GLU A 234 19.55 9.27 0.67
C GLU A 234 18.13 9.79 0.39
N THR A 235 17.40 9.11 -0.49
CA THR A 235 16.04 9.49 -0.86
C THR A 235 15.07 9.30 0.31
N PHE A 236 15.15 8.19 1.05
CA PHE A 236 14.35 7.97 2.25
C PHE A 236 14.62 9.04 3.30
N GLY A 237 15.88 9.41 3.53
CA GLY A 237 16.27 10.45 4.47
C GLY A 237 15.61 11.79 4.14
N GLN A 238 15.62 12.20 2.88
CA GLN A 238 14.96 13.42 2.41
C GLN A 238 13.44 13.37 2.61
N LEU A 239 12.80 12.26 2.22
CA LEU A 239 11.35 12.08 2.38
C LEU A 239 10.93 12.12 3.85
N MET A 240 11.66 11.45 4.75
CA MET A 240 11.37 11.44 6.19
C MET A 240 11.45 12.84 6.80
N GLN A 241 12.36 13.69 6.32
CA GLN A 241 12.44 15.10 6.73
C GLN A 241 11.23 15.89 6.21
N ARG A 242 10.90 15.77 4.93
CA ARG A 242 9.78 16.51 4.31
C ARG A 242 8.43 16.11 4.87
N LEU A 243 8.23 14.82 5.13
CA LEU A 243 7.02 14.29 5.79
C LEU A 243 6.95 14.61 7.29
N ARG A 244 7.92 15.35 7.84
CA ARG A 244 8.01 15.74 9.25
C ARG A 244 8.03 14.54 10.21
N VAL A 245 8.56 13.39 9.76
CA VAL A 245 8.76 12.20 10.57
C VAL A 245 10.04 12.32 11.41
N ALA A 246 11.06 12.98 10.88
CA ALA A 246 12.34 13.19 11.58
C ALA A 246 12.14 13.84 12.96
N GLY A 247 12.78 13.26 13.99
CA GLY A 247 12.69 13.74 15.37
C GLY A 247 11.47 13.26 16.17
N SER A 248 10.58 12.45 15.58
CA SER A 248 9.38 11.94 16.26
C SER A 248 9.64 10.78 17.23
N ALA A 249 10.83 10.16 17.22
CA ALA A 249 11.15 8.99 18.04
C ALA A 249 10.86 9.20 19.54
N GLY A 250 11.20 10.37 20.09
CA GLY A 250 10.92 10.69 21.49
C GLY A 250 9.44 10.91 21.81
N ILE A 251 8.58 11.14 20.81
CA ILE A 251 7.12 11.14 20.96
C ILE A 251 6.63 9.69 21.00
N VAL A 252 7.08 8.87 20.06
CA VAL A 252 6.73 7.45 19.97
C VAL A 252 7.07 6.73 21.29
N ASP A 253 8.28 6.94 21.82
CA ASP A 253 8.75 6.32 23.07
C ASP A 253 7.93 6.74 24.32
N LYS A 254 7.23 7.88 24.26
CA LYS A 254 6.36 8.35 25.35
C LYS A 254 4.93 7.81 25.25
N VAL A 255 4.48 7.50 24.04
CA VAL A 255 3.08 7.15 23.75
C VAL A 255 2.89 5.63 23.64
N LEU A 256 3.92 4.91 23.18
CA LEU A 256 3.83 3.47 22.93
C LEU A 256 4.70 2.67 23.90
N GLU A 257 4.11 1.61 24.45
CA GLU A 257 4.87 0.54 25.11
C GLU A 257 5.33 -0.47 24.05
N ARG A 258 6.62 -0.82 24.09
CA ARG A 258 7.20 -1.78 23.14
C ARG A 258 6.94 -3.20 23.63
N VAL A 259 6.07 -3.93 22.94
CA VAL A 259 5.81 -5.34 23.21
C VAL A 259 6.69 -6.20 22.32
N ASN A 260 7.42 -7.14 22.93
CA ASN A 260 8.21 -8.11 22.18
C ASN A 260 7.32 -9.27 21.73
N VAL A 261 7.02 -9.34 20.43
CA VAL A 261 6.23 -10.42 19.83
C VAL A 261 7.18 -11.40 19.13
N PRO A 262 7.47 -12.59 19.71
CA PRO A 262 8.38 -13.54 19.10
C PRO A 262 7.77 -14.12 17.81
N ALA A 263 8.46 -13.93 16.69
CA ALA A 263 8.09 -14.58 15.43
C ALA A 263 8.57 -16.05 15.43
N PRO A 264 7.73 -17.02 15.07
CA PRO A 264 8.17 -18.41 14.92
C PRO A 264 9.15 -18.52 13.74
N ILE A 265 10.15 -19.39 13.88
CA ILE A 265 11.08 -19.67 12.79
C ILE A 265 10.28 -20.32 11.63
N PRO A 266 10.38 -19.81 10.39
CA PRO A 266 9.70 -20.43 9.25
C PRO A 266 10.03 -21.91 9.13
N ALA A 267 9.01 -22.75 8.89
CA ALA A 267 9.21 -24.20 8.80
C ALA A 267 10.25 -24.60 7.74
N SER A 268 10.29 -23.88 6.62
CA SER A 268 11.30 -24.05 5.57
C SER A 268 12.73 -23.79 6.06
N LEU A 269 12.92 -22.78 6.91
CA LEU A 269 14.23 -22.49 7.51
C LEU A 269 14.60 -23.54 8.55
N VAL A 270 13.64 -24.01 9.36
CA VAL A 270 13.86 -25.11 10.30
C VAL A 270 14.30 -26.38 9.57
N ALA A 271 13.63 -26.73 8.46
CA ALA A 271 13.97 -27.89 7.65
C ALA A 271 15.36 -27.74 6.99
N ALA A 272 15.66 -26.58 6.41
CA ALA A 272 16.97 -26.29 5.84
C ALA A 272 18.10 -26.39 6.88
N LEU A 273 17.90 -25.84 8.09
CA LEU A 273 18.87 -25.92 9.18
C LEU A 273 19.08 -27.35 9.71
N LYS A 274 18.09 -28.25 9.54
CA LYS A 274 18.21 -29.68 9.86
C LYS A 274 18.86 -30.51 8.75
N GLY A 275 19.21 -29.88 7.61
CA GLY A 275 19.74 -30.58 6.44
C GLY A 275 18.68 -31.38 5.68
N GLU A 276 17.39 -31.11 5.91
CA GLU A 276 16.31 -31.69 5.12
C GLU A 276 16.26 -30.99 3.76
N VAL A 277 16.15 -31.77 2.68
CA VAL A 277 15.97 -31.21 1.33
C VAL A 277 14.57 -30.61 1.29
N VAL A 278 14.48 -29.29 1.44
CA VAL A 278 13.26 -28.56 1.14
C VAL A 278 13.21 -28.43 -0.37
N GLU A 279 12.54 -29.37 -1.05
CA GLU A 279 12.07 -29.06 -2.39
C GLU A 279 11.19 -27.82 -2.25
N ALA A 280 11.52 -26.77 -2.99
CA ALA A 280 10.60 -25.66 -3.21
C ALA A 280 9.44 -26.24 -4.01
N GLY A 281 8.52 -26.93 -3.32
CA GLY A 281 7.20 -27.21 -3.85
C GLY A 281 6.66 -25.85 -4.25
N GLY A 282 6.52 -25.64 -5.56
CA GLY A 282 5.76 -24.52 -6.07
C GLY A 282 4.43 -24.61 -5.37
N ALA A 283 4.22 -23.75 -4.38
CA ALA A 283 2.89 -23.40 -3.98
C ALA A 283 2.31 -22.74 -5.24
N GLU A 284 1.64 -23.54 -6.08
CA GLU A 284 0.36 -23.10 -6.60
C GLU A 284 -0.45 -22.67 -5.38
N ALA A 285 -0.23 -21.42 -4.95
CA ALA A 285 -1.32 -20.67 -4.42
C ALA A 285 -2.35 -20.74 -5.54
N ALA A 286 -3.38 -21.56 -5.35
CA ALA A 286 -4.62 -21.41 -6.06
C ALA A 286 -5.06 -19.97 -5.77
N ILE A 287 -4.62 -19.06 -6.62
CA ILE A 287 -5.30 -17.80 -6.85
C ILE A 287 -6.57 -18.29 -7.53
N GLU A 288 -7.61 -18.49 -6.73
CA GLU A 288 -8.95 -18.59 -7.29
C GLU A 288 -9.13 -17.30 -8.08
N GLU A 289 -9.13 -17.42 -9.40
CA GLU A 289 -9.50 -16.34 -10.30
C GLU A 289 -10.89 -15.89 -9.88
N VAL A 290 -10.97 -14.76 -9.18
CA VAL A 290 -12.20 -13.99 -9.13
C VAL A 290 -12.29 -13.32 -10.49
N GLU A 291 -12.98 -13.97 -11.42
CA GLU A 291 -13.48 -13.33 -12.63
C GLU A 291 -14.31 -12.12 -12.22
N GLY A 292 -13.88 -10.92 -12.61
CA GLY A 292 -14.62 -9.69 -12.40
C GLY A 292 -13.75 -8.47 -12.67
N GLU A 293 -14.15 -7.71 -13.69
CA GLU A 293 -13.51 -6.52 -14.30
C GLU A 293 -13.11 -5.40 -13.33
#